data_AF-A0A429X5A7-F1
#
_entry.id   AF-A0A429X5A7-F1
#
_cell.length_a   1.000
_cell.length_b   1.000
_cell.length_c   1.000
_cell.angle_alpha   90.00
_cell.angle_beta   90.00
_cell.angle_gamma   90.00
#
_symmetry.space_group_name_H-M   'P 1'
#
loop_
_entity.id
_entity.type
_entity.pdbx_description
1 polymer ?
#
loop_
_entity_poly.entity_id
_entity_poly.type
_entity_poly.pdbx_seq_one_letter_code
_entity_poly.pdbx_strand_id
1 'polypeptide(L)'
;MNKISKNKPAIQSKPAKRKRRGLLMLILPFAAFMLLLSYLEDHKTEIKDRHPNKEVPSEFMPIYKAAEAEYGVPWYLLAAHHRVETIFSTMDPMLSPAGAEGHMQFMPCTFVGWAHPSCDGLGKGDIPENEKTDPAVIRKYGGYGVDANGDGKADPWDIEDSIFTAANYLAKNGAAVGDIEKAVFAYNHSDEYVEEVLYYAEKYQQEYKTGALSSRD
;
A
#
# COMPACT_ATOMS: atom_id res chain seq x y z
N MET A 1 11.68 -49.33 -89.70
CA MET A 1 10.24 -48.99 -89.66
C MET A 1 10.08 -47.57 -89.15
N ASN A 2 9.58 -46.68 -90.02
CA ASN A 2 9.34 -45.26 -89.79
C ASN A 2 8.30 -45.02 -88.69
N LYS A 3 8.54 -44.03 -87.81
CA LYS A 3 7.47 -43.22 -87.23
C LYS A 3 7.86 -41.74 -87.24
N ILE A 4 7.10 -41.01 -88.04
CA ILE A 4 7.06 -39.56 -88.17
C ILE A 4 6.53 -38.98 -86.85
N SER A 5 7.27 -38.03 -86.25
CA SER A 5 6.78 -37.21 -85.14
C SER A 5 6.74 -35.74 -85.58
N LYS A 6 5.60 -35.10 -85.31
CA LYS A 6 5.18 -33.79 -85.78
C LYS A 6 5.78 -32.68 -84.89
N ASN A 7 6.28 -31.61 -85.50
CA ASN A 7 6.64 -30.36 -84.82
C ASN A 7 5.39 -29.66 -84.23
N LYS A 8 5.53 -29.13 -83.00
CA LYS A 8 4.69 -28.04 -82.44
C LYS A 8 5.60 -26.95 -81.85
N PRO A 9 5.20 -25.66 -81.92
CA PRO A 9 6.12 -24.53 -81.85
C PRO A 9 6.40 -24.03 -80.42
N ALA A 10 7.51 -23.29 -80.30
CA ALA A 10 8.04 -22.69 -79.07
C ALA A 10 7.11 -21.62 -78.46
N ILE A 11 6.88 -21.71 -77.16
CA ILE A 11 6.24 -20.66 -76.36
C ILE A 11 7.35 -19.90 -75.62
N GLN A 12 7.55 -18.63 -76.00
CA GLN A 12 8.47 -17.70 -75.33
C GLN A 12 7.92 -17.31 -73.94
N SER A 13 8.70 -17.56 -72.88
CA SER A 13 8.42 -17.04 -71.54
C SER A 13 8.99 -15.64 -71.36
N LYS A 14 8.16 -14.68 -70.94
CA LYS A 14 8.59 -13.30 -70.62
C LYS A 14 9.35 -13.25 -69.29
N PRO A 15 10.37 -12.39 -69.13
CA PRO A 15 11.17 -12.32 -67.90
C PRO A 15 10.42 -11.61 -66.77
N ALA A 16 10.51 -12.16 -65.56
CA ALA A 16 9.93 -11.59 -64.35
C ALA A 16 10.69 -10.32 -63.90
N LYS A 17 9.97 -9.20 -63.70
CA LYS A 17 10.53 -7.94 -63.20
C LYS A 17 10.84 -8.05 -61.70
N ARG A 18 12.13 -7.92 -61.34
CA ARG A 18 12.63 -7.86 -59.96
C ARG A 18 12.22 -6.53 -59.31
N LYS A 19 11.34 -6.55 -58.31
CA LYS A 19 10.96 -5.34 -57.54
C LYS A 19 12.13 -4.92 -56.64
N ARG A 20 12.58 -3.66 -56.77
CA ARG A 20 13.55 -3.02 -55.86
C ARG A 20 12.88 -2.87 -54.47
N ARG A 21 13.53 -3.38 -53.42
CA ARG A 21 13.10 -3.14 -52.03
C ARG A 21 13.53 -1.73 -51.62
N GLY A 22 12.56 -0.86 -51.39
CA GLY A 22 12.77 0.46 -50.79
C GLY A 22 13.03 0.34 -49.30
N LEU A 23 14.08 1.01 -48.83
CA LEU A 23 14.46 1.18 -47.45
C LEU A 23 13.48 2.14 -46.77
N LEU A 24 12.54 1.65 -45.98
CA LEU A 24 11.65 2.47 -45.16
C LEU A 24 11.23 1.74 -43.87
N MET A 25 12.14 1.52 -42.93
CA MET A 25 11.81 0.92 -41.62
C MET A 25 12.75 1.39 -40.50
N LEU A 26 12.78 2.69 -40.18
CA LEU A 26 13.43 3.16 -38.94
C LEU A 26 12.69 4.28 -38.19
N ILE A 27 11.57 4.81 -38.68
CA ILE A 27 10.82 5.88 -37.98
C ILE A 27 9.74 5.31 -37.05
N LEU A 28 9.14 4.17 -37.41
CA LEU A 28 8.10 3.49 -36.62
C LEU A 28 8.53 2.99 -35.22
N PRO A 29 9.73 2.43 -35.00
CA PRO A 29 10.11 1.98 -33.66
C PRO A 29 10.44 3.16 -32.73
N PHE A 30 10.91 4.30 -33.25
CA PHE A 30 11.21 5.48 -32.43
C PHE A 30 9.94 6.19 -31.95
N ALA A 31 8.94 6.34 -32.82
CA ALA A 31 7.64 6.90 -32.43
C ALA A 31 6.92 6.00 -31.41
N ALA A 32 6.96 4.67 -31.59
CA ALA A 32 6.38 3.73 -30.63
C ALA A 32 7.17 3.68 -29.30
N PHE A 33 8.50 3.82 -29.35
CA PHE A 33 9.33 3.91 -28.15
C PHE A 33 9.13 5.23 -27.41
N MET A 34 8.98 6.35 -28.10
CA MET A 34 8.63 7.64 -27.49
C MET A 34 7.19 7.63 -26.96
N LEU A 35 6.24 6.99 -27.65
CA LEU A 35 4.87 6.82 -27.14
C LEU A 35 4.85 5.91 -25.90
N LEU A 36 5.67 4.86 -25.89
CA LEU A 36 5.85 3.96 -24.75
C LEU A 36 6.58 4.67 -23.61
N LEU A 37 7.60 5.49 -23.88
CA LEU A 37 8.27 6.31 -22.86
C LEU A 37 7.30 7.33 -22.27
N SER A 38 6.57 8.05 -23.11
CA SER A 38 5.54 8.99 -22.65
C SER A 38 4.44 8.29 -21.86
N TYR A 39 4.00 7.09 -22.26
CA TYR A 39 3.03 6.28 -21.49
C TYR A 39 3.61 5.81 -20.14
N LEU A 40 4.89 5.43 -20.11
CA LEU A 40 5.60 5.07 -18.87
C LEU A 40 5.86 6.28 -17.96
N GLU A 41 6.11 7.46 -18.54
CA GLU A 41 6.19 8.72 -17.79
C GLU A 41 4.81 9.13 -17.26
N ASP A 42 3.75 9.00 -18.06
CA ASP A 42 2.37 9.38 -17.71
C ASP A 42 1.84 8.52 -16.55
N HIS A 43 2.10 7.21 -16.58
CA HIS A 43 1.79 6.31 -15.45
C HIS A 43 2.63 6.58 -14.20
N LYS A 44 3.85 7.12 -14.31
CA LYS A 44 4.59 7.61 -13.14
C LYS A 44 3.98 8.89 -12.56
N THR A 45 3.41 9.76 -13.40
CA THR A 45 2.75 10.99 -12.95
C THR A 45 1.37 10.75 -12.34
N GLU A 46 0.64 9.71 -12.76
CA GLU A 46 -0.67 9.35 -12.18
C GLU A 46 -0.57 8.80 -10.74
N ILE A 47 0.56 8.15 -10.38
CA ILE A 47 0.89 7.80 -9.00
C ILE A 47 1.17 9.06 -8.15
N LYS A 48 1.62 10.15 -8.79
CA LYS A 48 2.14 11.34 -8.11
C LYS A 48 1.06 12.29 -7.59
N ASP A 49 -0.18 12.17 -8.07
CA ASP A 49 -1.26 13.15 -7.85
C ASP A 49 -2.44 12.63 -7.02
N ARG A 50 -2.43 11.36 -6.59
CA ARG A 50 -3.49 10.79 -5.72
C ARG A 50 -3.44 11.31 -4.27
N HIS A 51 -2.40 12.05 -3.90
CA HIS A 51 -2.13 12.35 -2.50
C HIS A 51 -1.78 13.82 -2.26
N PRO A 52 -2.77 14.68 -1.95
CA PRO A 52 -2.47 16.02 -1.46
C PRO A 52 -1.48 15.94 -0.30
N ASN A 53 -0.43 16.73 -0.41
CA ASN A 53 0.72 16.65 0.46
C ASN A 53 0.37 17.20 1.85
N LYS A 54 -0.16 16.35 2.75
CA LYS A 54 -0.26 16.68 4.17
C LYS A 54 1.03 16.28 4.88
N GLU A 55 1.62 17.26 5.54
CA GLU A 55 2.75 17.09 6.46
C GLU A 55 2.31 16.27 7.67
N VAL A 56 3.25 15.64 8.36
CA VAL A 56 2.96 14.95 9.63
C VAL A 56 2.57 16.01 10.66
N PRO A 57 1.35 15.97 11.24
CA PRO A 57 0.94 16.93 12.25
C PRO A 57 1.81 16.79 13.51
N SER A 58 2.36 17.90 13.99
CA SER A 58 3.33 17.89 15.09
C SER A 58 2.70 17.45 16.42
N GLU A 59 1.39 17.60 16.58
CA GLU A 59 0.64 17.13 17.75
C GLU A 59 0.73 15.61 17.95
N PHE A 60 0.94 14.82 16.89
CA PHE A 60 1.07 13.36 16.99
C PHE A 60 2.51 12.89 17.18
N MET A 61 3.49 13.76 16.98
CA MET A 61 4.91 13.38 17.10
C MET A 61 5.29 12.83 18.49
N PRO A 62 4.83 13.41 19.62
CA PRO A 62 5.10 12.83 20.93
C PRO A 62 4.55 11.41 21.07
N ILE A 63 3.36 11.13 20.53
CA ILE A 63 2.71 9.81 20.62
C ILE A 63 3.48 8.79 19.77
N TYR A 64 3.84 9.11 18.53
CA TYR A 64 4.64 8.21 17.69
C TYR A 64 5.99 7.89 18.32
N LYS A 65 6.62 8.88 18.95
CA LYS A 65 7.92 8.72 19.62
C LYS A 65 7.83 7.86 20.87
N ALA A 66 6.76 8.01 21.65
CA ALA A 66 6.50 7.16 22.80
C ALA A 66 6.23 5.70 22.37
N ALA A 67 5.41 5.50 21.35
CA ALA A 67 5.14 4.18 20.79
C ALA A 67 6.40 3.53 20.16
N GLU A 68 7.25 4.33 19.48
CA GLU A 68 8.56 3.88 18.98
C GLU A 68 9.46 3.38 20.12
N ALA A 69 9.51 4.12 21.23
CA ALA A 69 10.31 3.74 22.39
C ALA A 69 9.82 2.44 23.05
N GLU A 70 8.50 2.22 23.11
CA GLU A 70 7.90 1.04 23.73
C GLU A 70 8.02 -0.21 22.85
N TYR A 71 7.73 -0.09 21.55
CA TYR A 71 7.58 -1.25 20.66
C TYR A 71 8.71 -1.43 19.66
N GLY A 72 9.65 -0.49 19.55
CA GLY A 72 10.74 -0.53 18.57
C GLY A 72 10.28 -0.35 17.12
N VAL A 73 9.04 0.10 16.90
CA VAL A 73 8.50 0.40 15.57
C VAL A 73 8.81 1.86 15.22
N PRO A 74 9.51 2.14 14.10
CA PRO A 74 9.94 3.50 13.82
C PRO A 74 8.79 4.50 13.70
N TRP A 75 8.94 5.69 14.29
CA TRP A 75 7.88 6.71 14.34
C TRP A 75 7.35 7.08 12.94
N TYR A 76 8.22 7.10 11.93
CA TYR A 76 7.87 7.47 10.56
C TYR A 76 7.00 6.39 9.88
N LEU A 77 7.11 5.13 10.32
CA LEU A 77 6.24 4.05 9.85
C LEU A 77 4.84 4.17 10.48
N LEU A 78 4.77 4.52 11.78
CA LEU A 78 3.50 4.79 12.45
C LEU A 78 2.77 5.99 11.82
N ALA A 79 3.50 7.08 11.53
CA ALA A 79 2.95 8.23 10.83
C ALA A 79 2.47 7.89 9.41
N ALA A 80 3.20 7.03 8.69
CA ALA A 80 2.79 6.56 7.37
C ALA A 80 1.47 5.78 7.41
N HIS A 81 1.33 4.83 8.35
CA HIS A 81 0.06 4.12 8.55
C HIS A 81 -1.08 5.09 8.89
N HIS A 82 -0.89 5.98 9.86
CA HIS A 82 -1.93 6.93 10.26
C HIS A 82 -2.39 7.82 9.09
N ARG A 83 -1.46 8.18 8.19
CA ARG A 83 -1.80 8.88 6.96
C ARG A 83 -2.65 8.01 6.02
N VAL A 84 -2.21 6.80 5.72
CA VAL A 84 -2.88 5.92 4.74
C VAL A 84 -4.27 5.53 5.23
N GLU A 85 -4.44 5.30 6.54
CA GLU A 85 -5.72 4.90 7.11
C GLU A 85 -6.76 6.03 7.17
N THR A 86 -6.37 7.22 7.64
CA THR A 86 -7.34 8.30 7.94
C THR A 86 -6.89 9.70 7.57
N ILE A 87 -5.78 9.82 6.84
CA ILE A 87 -5.13 11.10 6.53
C ILE A 87 -4.92 11.89 7.84
N PHE A 88 -4.29 11.24 8.81
CA PHE A 88 -4.06 11.79 10.15
C PHE A 88 -5.35 12.21 10.87
N SER A 89 -6.33 11.31 10.94
CA SER A 89 -7.60 11.53 11.64
C SER A 89 -8.49 12.65 11.05
N THR A 90 -8.32 12.98 9.76
CA THR A 90 -9.11 14.05 9.12
C THR A 90 -10.27 13.55 8.28
N MET A 91 -10.42 12.23 8.14
CA MET A 91 -11.58 11.60 7.50
C MET A 91 -12.80 11.64 8.43
N ASP A 92 -13.98 11.87 7.83
CA ASP A 92 -15.26 11.82 8.53
C ASP A 92 -16.29 11.07 7.67
N PRO A 93 -16.82 9.91 8.11
CA PRO A 93 -16.47 9.22 9.36
C PRO A 93 -15.16 8.42 9.26
N MET A 94 -14.49 8.18 10.41
CA MET A 94 -13.44 7.16 10.53
C MET A 94 -14.02 5.75 10.76
N LEU A 95 -15.08 5.42 10.02
CA LEU A 95 -15.73 4.12 10.04
C LEU A 95 -15.87 3.62 8.61
N SER A 96 -15.16 2.54 8.27
CA SER A 96 -15.21 1.98 6.92
C SER A 96 -16.47 1.15 6.68
N PRO A 97 -16.90 0.96 5.42
CA PRO A 97 -17.98 0.04 5.08
C PRO A 97 -17.74 -1.41 5.52
N ALA A 98 -16.47 -1.84 5.61
CA ALA A 98 -16.09 -3.17 6.09
C ALA A 98 -16.18 -3.30 7.63
N GLY A 99 -16.29 -2.17 8.33
CA GLY A 99 -16.33 -2.12 9.79
C GLY A 99 -14.97 -1.90 10.44
N ALA A 100 -13.99 -1.35 9.72
CA ALA A 100 -12.75 -0.86 10.32
C ALA A 100 -13.03 0.47 11.03
N GLU A 101 -12.48 0.65 12.24
CA GLU A 101 -12.87 1.72 13.16
C GLU A 101 -11.67 2.55 13.62
N GLY A 102 -11.91 3.85 13.82
CA GLY A 102 -11.00 4.74 14.53
C GLY A 102 -9.78 5.21 13.73
N HIS A 103 -8.84 5.84 14.44
CA HIS A 103 -7.72 6.59 13.86
C HIS A 103 -6.80 5.76 12.96
N MET A 104 -6.63 4.48 13.31
CA MET A 104 -5.78 3.53 12.61
C MET A 104 -6.57 2.41 11.91
N GLN A 105 -7.89 2.59 11.75
CA GLN A 105 -8.81 1.69 11.02
C GLN A 105 -8.63 0.20 11.38
N PHE A 106 -8.73 -0.13 12.66
CA PHE A 106 -8.67 -1.54 13.07
C PHE A 106 -10.00 -2.25 12.79
N MET A 107 -9.91 -3.47 12.27
CA MET A 107 -11.04 -4.41 12.32
C MET A 107 -11.28 -4.86 13.77
N PRO A 108 -12.52 -4.91 14.27
CA PRO A 108 -12.81 -5.26 15.66
C PRO A 108 -12.24 -6.61 16.10
N CYS A 109 -12.21 -7.63 15.24
CA CYS A 109 -11.61 -8.92 15.56
C CYS A 109 -10.09 -8.91 15.65
N THR A 110 -9.43 -7.96 14.97
CA THR A 110 -8.01 -7.71 15.17
C THR A 110 -7.80 -6.98 16.50
N PHE A 111 -8.62 -5.97 16.79
CA PHE A 111 -8.49 -5.18 18.00
C PHE A 111 -8.76 -6.00 19.27
N VAL A 112 -9.89 -6.72 19.31
CA VAL A 112 -10.38 -7.52 20.45
C VAL A 112 -9.79 -8.92 20.48
N GLY A 113 -9.56 -9.52 19.31
CA GLY A 113 -8.94 -10.82 19.17
C GLY A 113 -9.83 -11.85 18.48
N TRP A 114 -9.23 -12.57 17.54
CA TRP A 114 -9.89 -13.56 16.69
C TRP A 114 -10.46 -14.78 17.43
N ALA A 115 -10.11 -14.96 18.71
CA ALA A 115 -10.72 -16.01 19.54
C ALA A 115 -12.10 -15.62 20.08
N HIS A 116 -12.56 -14.37 19.88
CA HIS A 116 -13.92 -13.96 20.25
C HIS A 116 -14.94 -14.76 19.42
N PRO A 117 -16.03 -15.31 20.02
CA PRO A 117 -16.93 -16.25 19.35
C PRO A 117 -17.70 -15.67 18.16
N SER A 118 -17.84 -14.34 18.07
CA SER A 118 -18.46 -13.68 16.92
C SER A 118 -17.49 -13.34 15.79
N CYS A 119 -16.20 -13.63 15.92
CA CYS A 119 -15.21 -13.30 14.90
C CYS A 119 -15.19 -14.30 13.75
N ASP A 120 -15.44 -13.79 12.55
CA ASP A 120 -15.40 -14.51 11.29
C ASP A 120 -15.08 -13.58 10.11
N GLY A 121 -15.07 -14.13 8.90
CA GLY A 121 -15.00 -13.36 7.65
C GLY A 121 -13.84 -12.36 7.61
N LEU A 122 -14.16 -11.09 7.37
CA LEU A 122 -13.19 -9.99 7.31
C LEU A 122 -12.85 -9.39 8.69
N GLY A 123 -13.38 -9.94 9.77
CA GLY A 123 -13.02 -9.54 11.14
C GLY A 123 -13.86 -8.40 11.71
N LYS A 124 -15.07 -8.16 11.18
CA LYS A 124 -16.01 -7.19 11.75
C LYS A 124 -16.52 -7.67 13.11
N GLY A 125 -16.94 -8.92 13.19
CA GLY A 125 -17.56 -9.50 14.37
C GLY A 125 -18.85 -8.80 14.81
N ASP A 126 -19.59 -9.45 15.69
CA ASP A 126 -20.68 -8.84 16.46
C ASP A 126 -20.21 -8.76 17.92
N ILE A 127 -19.36 -7.77 18.21
CA ILE A 127 -18.73 -7.58 19.52
C ILE A 127 -19.42 -6.39 20.20
N PRO A 128 -19.97 -6.57 21.42
CA PRO A 128 -20.58 -5.48 22.18
C PRO A 128 -19.60 -4.31 22.42
N GLU A 129 -20.07 -3.07 22.34
CA GLU A 129 -19.22 -1.87 22.52
C GLU A 129 -18.47 -1.83 23.86
N ASN A 130 -19.10 -2.32 24.93
CA ASN A 130 -18.46 -2.42 26.24
C ASN A 130 -17.37 -3.49 26.31
N GLU A 131 -17.38 -4.47 25.39
CA GLU A 131 -16.34 -5.49 25.26
C GLU A 131 -15.21 -5.05 24.32
N LYS A 132 -15.53 -4.25 23.29
CA LYS A 132 -14.53 -3.76 22.32
C LYS A 132 -13.39 -2.98 22.95
N THR A 133 -13.70 -2.25 24.03
CA THR A 133 -12.76 -1.35 24.70
C THR A 133 -12.24 -1.88 26.03
N ASP A 134 -12.70 -3.05 26.49
CA ASP A 134 -12.30 -3.62 27.78
C ASP A 134 -10.93 -4.35 27.64
N PRO A 135 -9.86 -3.86 28.29
CA PRO A 135 -8.53 -4.47 28.19
C PRO A 135 -8.48 -5.92 28.69
N ALA A 136 -9.34 -6.32 29.62
CA ALA A 136 -9.43 -7.70 30.09
C ALA A 136 -10.05 -8.62 29.03
N VAL A 137 -11.04 -8.13 28.28
CA VAL A 137 -11.66 -8.87 27.17
C VAL A 137 -10.70 -9.02 26.01
N ILE A 138 -10.01 -7.92 25.62
CA ILE A 138 -8.99 -7.93 24.58
C ILE A 138 -7.91 -8.97 24.92
N ARG A 139 -7.38 -8.95 26.16
CA ARG A 139 -6.39 -9.96 26.60
C ARG A 139 -6.94 -11.38 26.55
N LYS A 140 -8.19 -11.59 26.97
CA LYS A 140 -8.84 -12.91 26.98
C LYS A 140 -8.93 -13.52 25.57
N TYR A 141 -9.22 -12.70 24.55
CA TYR A 141 -9.38 -13.17 23.18
C TYR A 141 -8.12 -12.99 22.31
N GLY A 142 -7.03 -12.48 22.89
CA GLY A 142 -5.73 -12.35 22.23
C GLY A 142 -5.66 -11.19 21.23
N GLY A 143 -6.45 -10.14 21.45
CA GLY A 143 -6.44 -8.93 20.65
C GLY A 143 -5.16 -8.11 20.79
N TYR A 144 -5.04 -7.12 19.91
CA TYR A 144 -3.91 -6.19 19.89
C TYR A 144 -4.18 -4.89 20.64
N GLY A 145 -5.44 -4.56 20.96
CA GLY A 145 -5.81 -3.30 21.61
C GLY A 145 -5.00 -3.00 22.87
N VAL A 146 -4.54 -1.76 22.99
CA VAL A 146 -3.72 -1.27 24.11
C VAL A 146 -4.42 -0.07 24.75
N ASP A 147 -4.58 -0.10 26.07
CA ASP A 147 -4.91 1.05 26.92
C ASP A 147 -3.59 1.77 27.21
N ALA A 148 -3.23 2.72 26.36
CA ALA A 148 -1.94 3.38 26.36
C ALA A 148 -1.92 4.59 27.29
N ASN A 149 -3.03 5.31 27.36
CA ASN A 149 -3.17 6.48 28.23
C ASN A 149 -3.50 6.11 29.70
N GLY A 150 -3.85 4.84 29.98
CA GLY A 150 -4.09 4.31 31.32
C GLY A 150 -5.45 4.69 31.91
N ASP A 151 -6.44 5.05 31.09
CA ASP A 151 -7.77 5.45 31.53
C ASP A 151 -8.69 4.26 31.86
N GLY A 152 -8.22 3.03 31.63
CA GLY A 152 -8.94 1.78 31.85
C GLY A 152 -9.65 1.23 30.62
N LYS A 153 -9.49 1.86 29.45
CA LYS A 153 -10.02 1.41 28.17
C LYS A 153 -8.92 1.36 27.13
N ALA A 154 -9.04 0.42 26.21
CA ALA A 154 -8.28 0.45 24.97
C ALA A 154 -9.27 0.85 23.87
N ASP A 155 -9.29 2.13 23.49
CA ASP A 155 -10.28 2.67 22.56
C ASP A 155 -9.66 2.92 21.17
N PRO A 156 -10.12 2.27 20.07
CA PRO A 156 -9.62 2.57 18.74
C PRO A 156 -9.90 4.03 18.30
N TRP A 157 -10.82 4.72 18.97
CA TRP A 157 -11.19 6.13 18.78
C TRP A 157 -10.44 7.09 19.71
N ASP A 158 -9.61 6.58 20.63
CA ASP A 158 -8.60 7.39 21.31
C ASP A 158 -7.30 7.35 20.50
N ILE A 159 -6.72 8.52 20.26
CA ILE A 159 -5.57 8.64 19.37
C ILE A 159 -4.32 7.96 19.92
N GLU A 160 -4.10 8.02 21.24
CA GLU A 160 -2.92 7.43 21.88
C GLU A 160 -3.03 5.90 21.88
N ASP A 161 -4.19 5.37 22.29
CA ASP A 161 -4.49 3.93 22.25
C ASP A 161 -4.39 3.36 20.84
N SER A 162 -4.93 4.06 19.84
CA SER A 162 -4.93 3.59 18.45
C SER A 162 -3.51 3.52 17.88
N ILE A 163 -2.67 4.54 18.11
CA ILE A 163 -1.27 4.54 17.64
C ILE A 163 -0.44 3.48 18.38
N PHE A 164 -0.61 3.32 19.69
CA PHE A 164 0.09 2.29 20.45
C PHE A 164 -0.35 0.88 20.06
N THR A 165 -1.64 0.70 19.75
CA THR A 165 -2.17 -0.56 19.20
C THR A 165 -1.53 -0.87 17.84
N ALA A 166 -1.35 0.11 16.96
CA ALA A 166 -0.64 -0.07 15.69
C ALA A 166 0.82 -0.44 15.89
N ALA A 167 1.52 0.19 16.82
CA ALA A 167 2.89 -0.16 17.17
C ALA A 167 3.00 -1.59 17.71
N ASN A 168 2.11 -2.00 18.63
CA ASN A 168 2.03 -3.37 19.14
C ASN A 168 1.78 -4.39 18.02
N TYR A 169 0.82 -4.10 17.12
CA TYR A 169 0.50 -4.95 15.98
C TYR A 169 1.70 -5.12 15.04
N LEU A 170 2.31 -4.01 14.61
CA LEU A 170 3.44 -4.04 13.69
C LEU A 170 4.66 -4.72 14.30
N ALA A 171 4.95 -4.46 15.58
CA ALA A 171 6.04 -5.12 16.30
C ALA A 171 5.88 -6.64 16.32
N LYS A 172 4.70 -7.13 16.72
CA LYS A 172 4.39 -8.58 16.74
C LYS A 172 4.43 -9.24 15.37
N ASN A 173 4.23 -8.47 14.30
CA ASN A 173 4.33 -8.96 12.92
C ASN A 173 5.72 -8.80 12.28
N GLY A 174 6.70 -8.26 13.03
CA GLY A 174 8.11 -8.29 12.68
C GLY A 174 8.76 -6.93 12.45
N ALA A 175 8.00 -5.82 12.51
CA ALA A 175 8.55 -4.50 12.23
C ALA A 175 9.71 -4.12 13.18
N ALA A 176 9.60 -4.51 14.45
CA ALA A 176 10.60 -4.23 15.49
C ALA A 176 11.95 -4.93 15.25
N VAL A 177 11.97 -6.00 14.44
CA VAL A 177 13.19 -6.76 14.09
C VAL A 177 13.64 -6.51 12.64
N GLY A 178 13.02 -5.55 11.96
CA GLY A 178 13.37 -5.14 10.59
C GLY A 178 12.57 -5.82 9.48
N ASP A 179 11.64 -6.72 9.79
CA ASP A 179 10.73 -7.35 8.80
C ASP A 179 9.57 -6.39 8.46
N ILE A 180 9.89 -5.17 8.00
CA ILE A 180 8.92 -4.07 7.82
C ILE A 180 7.84 -4.45 6.80
N GLU A 181 8.22 -4.88 5.60
CA GLU A 181 7.28 -5.24 4.52
C GLU A 181 6.27 -6.30 4.96
N LYS A 182 6.76 -7.34 5.66
CA LYS A 182 5.90 -8.40 6.21
C LYS A 182 4.90 -7.85 7.22
N ALA A 183 5.34 -6.96 8.12
CA ALA A 183 4.49 -6.38 9.14
C ALA A 183 3.41 -5.45 8.53
N VAL A 184 3.78 -4.65 7.53
CA VAL A 184 2.85 -3.79 6.80
C VAL A 184 1.84 -4.62 6.02
N PHE A 185 2.28 -5.69 5.35
CA PHE A 185 1.39 -6.62 4.63
C PHE A 185 0.44 -7.38 5.57
N ALA A 186 0.87 -7.70 6.79
CA ALA A 186 -0.03 -8.28 7.79
C ALA A 186 -1.15 -7.30 8.17
N TYR A 187 -0.85 -6.01 8.25
CA TYR A 187 -1.81 -4.95 8.55
C TYR A 187 -2.91 -4.89 7.48
N ASN A 188 -2.51 -4.91 6.20
CA ASN A 188 -3.41 -5.01 5.06
C ASN A 188 -2.76 -5.82 3.93
N HIS A 189 -3.41 -6.91 3.51
CA HIS A 189 -2.92 -7.88 2.53
C HIS A 189 -3.01 -7.36 1.09
N SER A 190 -2.42 -6.18 0.84
CA SER A 190 -2.41 -5.48 -0.44
C SER A 190 -1.01 -4.97 -0.74
N ASP A 191 -0.44 -5.37 -1.87
CA ASP A 191 0.88 -4.89 -2.30
C ASP A 191 0.87 -3.37 -2.54
N GLU A 192 -0.23 -2.81 -3.08
CA GLU A 192 -0.39 -1.35 -3.25
C GLU A 192 -0.36 -0.61 -1.91
N TYR A 193 -0.97 -1.19 -0.87
CA TYR A 193 -0.92 -0.62 0.47
C TYR A 193 0.50 -0.65 1.05
N VAL A 194 1.23 -1.76 0.86
CA VAL A 194 2.63 -1.88 1.30
C VAL A 194 3.50 -0.83 0.62
N GLU A 195 3.39 -0.70 -0.70
CA GLU A 195 4.12 0.31 -1.47
C GLU A 195 3.81 1.73 -0.99
N GLU A 196 2.54 2.04 -0.74
CA GLU A 196 2.11 3.36 -0.28
C GLU A 196 2.64 3.71 1.11
N VAL A 197 2.50 2.80 2.08
CA VAL A 197 3.01 3.00 3.45
C VAL A 197 4.52 3.18 3.44
N LEU A 198 5.26 2.36 2.69
CA LEU A 198 6.72 2.46 2.61
C LEU A 198 7.18 3.75 1.93
N TYR A 199 6.46 4.19 0.90
CA TYR A 199 6.72 5.48 0.26
C TYR A 199 6.63 6.64 1.27
N TYR A 200 5.57 6.69 2.09
CA TYR A 200 5.43 7.74 3.11
C TYR A 200 6.43 7.60 4.25
N ALA A 201 6.72 6.37 4.68
CA ALA A 201 7.71 6.10 5.71
C ALA A 201 9.10 6.62 5.30
N GLU A 202 9.54 6.34 4.07
CA GLU A 202 10.79 6.86 3.53
C GLU A 202 10.76 8.39 3.47
N LYS A 203 9.69 8.96 2.91
CA LYS A 203 9.53 10.41 2.78
C LYS A 203 9.65 11.13 4.12
N TYR A 204 8.89 10.71 5.12
CA TYR A 204 8.92 11.32 6.46
C TYR A 204 10.28 11.17 7.13
N GLN A 205 10.94 10.02 6.94
CA GLN A 205 12.30 9.83 7.41
C GLN A 205 13.28 10.83 6.76
N GLN A 206 13.16 11.08 5.45
CA GLN A 206 14.02 12.04 4.74
C GLN A 206 13.74 13.49 5.15
N GLU A 207 12.47 13.89 5.25
CA GLU A 207 12.08 15.23 5.69
C GLU A 207 12.56 15.52 7.12
N TYR A 208 12.57 14.52 8.00
CA TYR A 208 13.14 14.63 9.34
C TYR A 208 14.67 14.78 9.31
N LYS A 209 15.38 13.94 8.54
CA LYS A 209 16.85 13.99 8.41
C LYS A 209 17.35 15.32 7.85
N THR A 210 16.62 15.89 6.91
CA THR A 210 16.96 17.17 6.24
C THR A 210 16.56 18.40 7.05
N GLY A 211 15.89 18.21 8.19
CA GLY A 211 15.38 19.27 9.04
C GLY A 211 14.15 19.97 8.49
N ALA A 212 13.57 19.48 7.38
CA ALA A 212 12.32 20.01 6.84
C ALA A 212 11.14 19.81 7.81
N LEU A 213 11.15 18.73 8.60
CA LEU A 213 10.19 18.50 9.70
C LEU A 213 10.64 19.10 11.04
N SER A 214 11.94 19.23 11.33
CA SER A 214 12.45 19.66 12.64
C SER A 214 12.62 21.18 12.81
N SER A 215 12.48 21.96 11.74
CA SER A 215 12.71 23.42 11.75
C SER A 215 11.43 24.24 11.97
N ARG A 216 10.35 23.60 12.42
CA ARG A 216 8.99 24.14 12.42
C ARG A 216 8.31 24.16 13.79
N ASP A 217 9.06 23.82 14.84
CA ASP A 217 8.73 24.09 16.25
C ASP A 217 9.12 25.53 16.62
#